data_AF-A0A934GHM9-F1
#
_entry.id   AF-A0A934GHM9-F1
#
_cell.length_a   1.000
_cell.length_b   1.000
_cell.length_c   1.000
_cell.angle_alpha   90.00
_cell.angle_beta   90.00
_cell.angle_gamma   90.00
#
_symmetry.space_group_name_H-M   'P 1'
#
loop_
_entity.id
_entity.type
_entity.pdbx_description
1 polymer ?
#
loop_
_entity_poly.entity_id
_entity_poly.type
_entity_poly.pdbx_seq_one_letter_code
_entity_poly.pdbx_strand_id
1 'polypeptide(L)'
;MTKLTYAQLLETNNIIQVLGEETYFLCVTRTVQESKLFPVSSYMLLSYLNAFYRYPTLLRKIEKHMPAEMIADRVRNMCSKIQSIGMGWCMIGFYLLGREMLINMGMIRPQDAAEDVAYVMNFWKRYQLAWHRNDGHITNKEAGHRSQILPERRIQVFHADMYACKDGDALHTAADKFLATVSQYAFLVACESRISMSNHGPYNLGDGREMLVRDFFDLAEGDLPWLDGVASEVPFNRLTVTTAVKDTHFYLVDDWGSFDSRPEYKGENMCGVGLYTSDELSETHTPVGMGSREELTETFDRYADIFKDATTKLWKRIAGYSRNQMLDAGALTYYAIIKDLAHVAGCYEVDDWMKFDERAERFRGLLNDEYGNELLGALVVPLTLPSHQCNEYTMMQHSNAPKRVHSPISYSILAGEDYVPSVGDGIRPGVTYLPPKADRYRTTQGVMTLAEFNQRCKNFTPQLCTEKFRHLDETWVKFHYKTPLADEMYKIEQQTSRKLAGKGAGLSRADVAALADKF
;
A
#
# COMPACT_ATOMS: atom_id res chain seq x y z
N MET A 1 22.45 4.78 21.61
CA MET A 1 22.08 5.63 20.46
C MET A 1 23.35 6.25 19.90
N THR A 2 23.55 6.14 18.59
CA THR A 2 24.75 6.62 17.90
C THR A 2 24.41 7.97 17.29
N LYS A 3 25.19 9.02 17.59
CA LYS A 3 24.99 10.35 17.01
C LYS A 3 24.93 10.27 15.48
N LEU A 4 24.04 11.04 14.86
CA LEU A 4 23.91 11.11 13.41
C LEU A 4 25.23 11.53 12.76
N THR A 5 25.63 10.80 11.73
CA THR A 5 26.76 11.19 10.88
C THR A 5 26.33 12.19 9.82
N TYR A 6 27.30 12.91 9.24
CA TYR A 6 27.03 13.83 8.13
C TYR A 6 26.37 13.12 6.94
N ALA A 7 26.82 11.92 6.59
CA ALA A 7 26.26 11.13 5.49
C ALA A 7 24.80 10.72 5.76
N GLN A 8 24.47 10.27 6.97
CA GLN A 8 23.10 9.93 7.35
C GLN A 8 22.18 11.15 7.29
N LEU A 9 22.67 12.32 7.71
CA LEU A 9 21.89 13.55 7.67
C LEU A 9 21.66 14.05 6.24
N LEU A 10 22.68 13.98 5.38
CA LEU A 10 22.53 14.25 3.94
C LEU A 10 21.46 13.37 3.30
N GLU A 11 21.54 12.06 3.55
CA GLU A 11 20.58 11.09 3.01
C GLU A 11 19.16 11.32 3.54
N THR A 12 19.03 11.54 4.85
CA THR A 12 17.72 11.80 5.48
C THR A 12 17.07 13.06 4.89
N ASN A 13 17.83 14.15 4.76
CA ASN A 13 17.30 15.39 4.20
C ASN A 13 16.99 15.28 2.71
N ASN A 14 17.74 14.48 1.95
CA ASN A 14 17.43 14.19 0.56
C ASN A 14 16.07 13.48 0.42
N ILE A 15 15.83 12.44 1.21
CA ILE A 15 14.53 11.72 1.22
C ILE A 15 13.40 12.66 1.61
N ILE A 16 13.56 13.48 2.66
CA ILE A 16 12.57 14.47 3.10
C ILE A 16 12.20 15.44 1.96
N GLN A 17 13.20 15.92 1.22
CA GLN A 17 12.99 16.88 0.15
C GLN A 17 12.26 16.24 -1.05
N VAL A 18 12.74 15.08 -1.52
CA VAL A 18 12.15 14.35 -2.65
C VAL A 18 10.69 14.00 -2.34
N LEU A 19 10.43 13.52 -1.11
CA LEU A 19 9.06 13.24 -0.68
C LEU A 19 8.19 14.49 -0.63
N GLY A 20 8.74 15.64 -0.23
CA GLY A 20 8.00 16.90 -0.21
C GLY A 20 7.56 17.35 -1.61
N GLU A 21 8.41 17.14 -2.62
CA GLU A 21 8.05 17.40 -4.02
C GLU A 21 6.94 16.45 -4.51
N GLU A 22 7.06 15.16 -4.18
CA GLU A 22 6.06 14.16 -4.56
C GLU A 22 4.72 14.37 -3.85
N THR A 23 4.74 14.69 -2.56
CA THR A 23 3.53 15.01 -1.79
C THR A 23 2.74 16.13 -2.43
N TYR A 24 3.43 17.21 -2.84
CA TYR A 24 2.77 18.30 -3.54
C TYR A 24 2.19 17.86 -4.88
N PHE A 25 2.96 17.14 -5.69
CA PHE A 25 2.49 16.63 -6.99
C PHE A 25 1.22 15.79 -6.84
N LEU A 26 1.23 14.82 -5.92
CA LEU A 26 0.10 13.93 -5.66
C LEU A 26 -1.13 14.71 -5.17
N CYS A 27 -0.95 15.73 -4.33
CA CYS A 27 -2.06 16.52 -3.79
C CYS A 27 -2.66 17.52 -4.79
N VAL A 28 -1.87 18.13 -5.69
CA VAL A 28 -2.39 19.12 -6.65
C VAL A 28 -2.93 18.52 -7.95
N THR A 29 -2.53 17.29 -8.29
CA THR A 29 -3.01 16.59 -9.49
C THR A 29 -4.30 15.81 -9.24
N ARG A 30 -4.89 15.95 -8.04
CA ARG A 30 -6.06 15.21 -7.59
C ARG A 30 -7.12 16.14 -6.99
N THR A 31 -8.38 15.75 -7.13
CA THR A 31 -9.51 16.49 -6.55
C THR A 31 -9.55 16.26 -5.05
N VAL A 32 -9.69 17.35 -4.29
CA VAL A 32 -9.93 17.29 -2.83
C VAL A 32 -11.19 16.46 -2.58
N GLN A 33 -11.07 15.49 -1.69
CA GLN A 33 -12.18 14.64 -1.33
C GLN A 33 -12.79 15.11 0.00
N GLU A 34 -14.06 15.51 -0.06
CA GLU A 34 -14.87 15.76 1.13
C GLU A 34 -15.88 14.62 1.32
N SER A 35 -16.09 14.25 2.58
CA SER A 35 -17.15 13.34 2.98
C SER A 35 -18.21 14.10 3.77
N LYS A 36 -19.49 13.75 3.56
CA LYS A 36 -20.58 14.21 4.43
C LYS A 36 -20.81 13.30 5.63
N LEU A 37 -20.20 12.11 5.63
CA LEU A 37 -20.36 11.12 6.68
C LEU A 37 -19.17 11.13 7.64
N PHE A 38 -17.95 11.07 7.10
CA PHE A 38 -16.72 11.02 7.88
C PHE A 38 -16.04 12.39 7.94
N PRO A 39 -15.42 12.76 9.07
CA PRO A 39 -14.60 13.97 9.16
C PRO A 39 -13.21 13.72 8.55
N VAL A 40 -13.14 13.62 7.22
CA VAL A 40 -11.95 13.16 6.47
C VAL A 40 -10.68 13.90 6.86
N SER A 41 -10.69 15.22 6.75
CA SER A 41 -9.50 16.01 7.05
C SER A 41 -9.07 15.87 8.51
N SER A 42 -10.02 15.88 9.45
CA SER A 42 -9.75 15.69 10.87
C SER A 42 -9.14 14.32 11.16
N TYR A 43 -9.66 13.24 10.55
CA TYR A 43 -9.15 11.90 10.79
C TYR A 43 -7.75 11.71 10.17
N MET A 44 -7.48 12.33 9.02
CA MET A 44 -6.15 12.28 8.40
C MET A 44 -5.11 12.93 9.30
N LEU A 45 -5.41 14.14 9.82
CA LEU A 45 -4.52 14.84 10.74
C LEU A 45 -4.27 14.05 12.04
N LEU A 46 -5.30 13.44 12.63
CA LEU A 46 -5.13 12.58 13.81
C LEU A 46 -4.24 11.37 13.49
N SER A 47 -4.41 10.77 12.31
CA SER A 47 -3.59 9.64 11.87
C SER A 47 -2.11 10.02 11.73
N TYR A 48 -1.82 11.21 11.22
CA TYR A 48 -0.46 11.71 11.02
C TYR A 48 0.25 11.95 12.36
N LEU A 49 -0.44 12.57 13.32
CA LEU A 49 0.07 12.72 14.68
C LEU A 49 0.37 11.36 15.31
N ASN A 50 -0.54 10.39 15.16
CA ASN A 50 -0.33 9.05 15.71
C ASN A 50 0.86 8.34 15.04
N ALA A 51 1.02 8.48 13.73
CA ALA A 51 2.15 7.96 12.97
C ALA A 51 3.47 8.53 13.48
N PHE A 52 3.57 9.86 13.65
CA PHE A 52 4.78 10.52 14.17
C PHE A 52 5.20 9.97 15.55
N TYR A 53 4.23 9.75 16.43
CA TYR A 53 4.51 9.29 17.79
C TYR A 53 4.78 7.78 17.91
N ARG A 54 4.20 6.94 17.04
CA ARG A 54 4.26 5.48 17.19
C ARG A 54 5.18 4.76 16.21
N TYR A 55 5.30 5.23 14.96
CA TYR A 55 6.05 4.50 13.93
C TYR A 55 7.50 4.18 14.30
N PRO A 56 8.30 5.08 14.90
CA PRO A 56 9.69 4.75 15.23
C PRO A 56 9.80 3.50 16.11
N THR A 57 9.01 3.43 17.19
CA THR A 57 9.02 2.30 18.11
C THR A 57 8.42 1.03 17.49
N LEU A 58 7.35 1.16 16.70
CA LEU A 58 6.74 0.02 16.01
C LEU A 58 7.67 -0.60 14.97
N LEU A 59 8.33 0.24 14.16
CA LEU A 59 9.30 -0.23 13.19
C LEU A 59 10.49 -0.91 13.90
N ARG A 60 10.97 -0.38 15.04
CA ARG A 60 12.00 -1.06 15.85
C ARG A 60 11.50 -2.39 16.41
N LYS A 61 10.22 -2.50 16.80
CA LYS A 61 9.61 -3.77 17.23
C LYS A 61 9.58 -4.78 16.08
N ILE A 62 9.21 -4.34 14.87
CA ILE A 62 9.21 -5.17 13.67
C ILE A 62 10.63 -5.63 13.32
N GLU A 63 11.62 -4.73 13.29
CA GLU A 63 13.01 -5.08 12.94
C GLU A 63 13.69 -6.05 13.90
N LYS A 64 13.26 -6.10 15.17
CA LYS A 64 13.70 -7.14 16.11
C LYS A 64 13.29 -8.55 15.68
N HIS A 65 12.24 -8.68 14.87
CA HIS A 65 11.74 -9.96 14.36
C HIS A 65 12.17 -10.19 12.92
N MET A 66 12.15 -9.15 12.08
CA MET A 66 12.49 -9.26 10.66
C MET A 66 13.00 -7.93 10.11
N PRO A 67 14.22 -7.88 9.53
CA PRO A 67 14.75 -6.68 8.88
C PRO A 67 13.84 -6.21 7.72
N ALA A 68 13.84 -4.90 7.47
CA ALA A 68 13.05 -4.28 6.40
C ALA A 68 13.23 -4.97 5.04
N GLU A 69 14.46 -5.35 4.71
CA GLU A 69 14.85 -6.00 3.46
C GLU A 69 14.24 -7.41 3.33
N MET A 70 14.18 -8.14 4.43
CA MET A 70 13.55 -9.47 4.46
C MET A 70 12.04 -9.40 4.27
N ILE A 71 11.40 -8.38 4.84
CA ILE A 71 9.97 -8.14 4.63
C ILE A 71 9.71 -7.77 3.17
N ALA A 72 10.50 -6.84 2.62
CA ALA A 72 10.45 -6.44 1.22
C ALA A 72 10.67 -7.62 0.25
N ASP A 73 11.59 -8.52 0.58
CA ASP A 73 11.82 -9.71 -0.25
C ASP A 73 10.59 -10.62 -0.32
N ARG A 74 9.87 -10.77 0.81
CA ARG A 74 8.64 -11.59 0.93
C ARG A 74 7.44 -10.97 0.23
N VAL A 75 7.28 -9.64 0.31
CA VAL A 75 6.07 -8.97 -0.19
C VAL A 75 5.84 -9.17 -1.69
N ARG A 76 6.91 -9.41 -2.47
CA ARG A 76 6.84 -9.59 -3.93
C ARG A 76 5.97 -10.75 -4.39
N ASN A 77 5.63 -11.68 -3.49
CA ASN A 77 4.82 -12.86 -3.81
C ASN A 77 3.40 -12.80 -3.22
N MET A 78 3.02 -11.70 -2.55
CA MET A 78 1.70 -11.55 -1.93
C MET A 78 1.07 -10.19 -2.24
N CYS A 79 -0.25 -10.14 -2.31
CA CYS A 79 -1.03 -8.92 -2.33
C CYS A 79 -0.98 -8.28 -0.93
N SER A 80 -0.50 -7.03 -0.83
CA SER A 80 -0.49 -6.28 0.43
C SER A 80 -0.37 -4.77 0.21
N LYS A 81 -0.85 -3.96 1.16
CA LYS A 81 -0.68 -2.51 1.14
C LYS A 81 0.80 -2.10 1.14
N ILE A 82 1.66 -2.91 1.73
CA ILE A 82 3.11 -2.64 1.77
C ILE A 82 3.82 -2.97 0.45
N GLN A 83 3.15 -3.60 -0.51
CA GLN A 83 3.58 -3.75 -1.92
C GLN A 83 3.10 -2.57 -2.79
N SER A 84 2.51 -1.53 -2.21
CA SER A 84 1.89 -0.45 -2.98
C SER A 84 1.84 0.84 -2.16
N ILE A 85 0.67 1.45 -2.02
CA ILE A 85 0.44 2.76 -1.40
C ILE A 85 1.06 2.89 0.00
N GLY A 86 1.06 1.81 0.79
CA GLY A 86 1.58 1.81 2.15
C GLY A 86 3.06 2.17 2.22
N MET A 87 3.87 1.61 1.32
CA MET A 87 5.31 1.88 1.26
C MET A 87 5.68 2.92 0.20
N GLY A 88 4.94 3.03 -0.91
CA GLY A 88 5.21 4.02 -1.97
C GLY A 88 5.31 5.44 -1.43
N TRP A 89 4.27 5.90 -0.74
CA TRP A 89 4.25 7.24 -0.13
C TRP A 89 3.79 7.25 1.33
N CYS A 90 2.75 6.48 1.68
CA CYS A 90 2.01 6.70 2.93
C CYS A 90 2.83 6.57 4.21
N MET A 91 3.73 5.59 4.33
CA MET A 91 4.53 5.40 5.55
C MET A 91 5.28 6.67 5.94
N ILE A 92 6.11 7.18 5.03
CA ILE A 92 6.96 8.34 5.30
C ILE A 92 6.19 9.65 5.17
N GLY A 93 5.20 9.71 4.28
CA GLY A 93 4.31 10.86 4.12
C GLY A 93 3.53 11.13 5.39
N PHE A 94 2.85 10.13 5.96
CA PHE A 94 2.06 10.30 7.18
C PHE A 94 2.93 10.66 8.39
N TYR A 95 4.10 10.03 8.51
CA TYR A 95 5.06 10.33 9.56
C TYR A 95 5.57 11.78 9.48
N LEU A 96 5.97 12.24 8.29
CA LEU A 96 6.51 13.58 8.09
C LEU A 96 5.43 14.67 8.12
N LEU A 97 4.21 14.40 7.66
CA LEU A 97 3.08 15.32 7.82
C LEU A 97 2.72 15.51 9.29
N GLY A 98 2.78 14.44 10.11
CA GLY A 98 2.57 14.53 11.55
C GLY A 98 3.66 15.37 12.22
N ARG A 99 4.91 15.22 11.78
CA ARG A 99 6.03 16.07 12.21
C ARG A 99 5.81 17.53 11.83
N GLU A 100 5.47 17.83 10.57
CA GLU A 100 5.25 19.20 10.11
C GLU A 100 4.10 19.88 10.83
N MET A 101 3.03 19.14 11.14
CA MET A 101 1.93 19.65 11.94
C MET A 101 2.41 20.12 13.33
N LEU A 102 3.22 19.32 14.02
CA LEU A 102 3.79 19.69 15.32
C LEU A 102 4.80 20.85 15.24
N ILE A 103 5.58 20.94 14.17
CA ILE A 103 6.48 22.08 13.92
C ILE A 103 5.68 23.37 13.76
N ASN A 104 4.63 23.36 12.95
CA ASN A 104 3.80 24.54 12.71
C ASN A 104 2.96 24.95 13.93
N MET A 105 2.67 24.00 14.83
CA MET A 105 2.07 24.28 16.13
C MET A 105 3.08 24.79 17.18
N GLY A 106 4.37 24.83 16.86
CA GLY A 106 5.42 25.25 17.80
C GLY A 106 5.69 24.23 18.91
N MET A 107 5.23 22.98 18.75
CA MET A 107 5.37 21.92 19.75
C MET A 107 6.75 21.25 19.71
N ILE A 108 7.40 21.25 18.54
CA ILE A 108 8.74 20.73 18.31
C ILE A 108 9.51 21.63 17.34
N ARG A 109 10.84 21.57 17.38
CA ARG A 109 11.72 22.21 16.39
C ARG A 109 12.04 21.25 15.24
N PRO A 110 12.50 21.73 14.08
CA PRO A 110 12.90 20.87 12.97
C PRO A 110 13.99 19.83 13.33
N GLN A 111 14.87 20.13 14.27
CA GLN A 111 15.90 19.19 14.71
C GLN A 111 15.43 18.16 15.75
N ASP A 112 14.25 18.34 16.35
CA ASP A 112 13.75 17.39 17.35
C ASP A 112 13.28 16.08 16.68
N ALA A 113 13.41 14.98 17.43
CA ALA A 113 13.29 13.60 16.99
C ALA A 113 14.24 13.19 15.83
N ALA A 114 15.35 13.90 15.61
CA ALA A 114 16.22 13.68 14.44
C ALA A 114 16.69 12.23 14.26
N GLU A 115 16.97 11.49 15.34
CA GLU A 115 17.42 10.09 15.23
C GLU A 115 16.27 9.15 14.85
N ASP A 116 15.06 9.42 15.32
CA ASP A 116 13.87 8.69 14.88
C ASP A 116 13.53 9.01 13.43
N VAL A 117 13.59 10.28 13.02
CA VAL A 117 13.35 10.68 11.63
C VAL A 117 14.34 9.98 10.69
N ALA A 118 15.65 10.05 11.00
CA ALA A 118 16.68 9.36 10.23
C ALA A 118 16.46 7.83 10.21
N TYR A 119 16.03 7.24 11.33
CA TYR A 119 15.72 5.82 11.39
C TYR A 119 14.52 5.44 10.51
N VAL A 120 13.41 6.18 10.57
CA VAL A 120 12.20 5.92 9.76
C VAL A 120 12.53 6.07 8.27
N MET A 121 13.25 7.12 7.88
CA MET A 121 13.68 7.30 6.47
C MET A 121 14.61 6.17 6.02
N ASN A 122 15.55 5.74 6.86
CA ASN A 122 16.45 4.64 6.54
C ASN A 122 15.74 3.28 6.47
N PHE A 123 14.75 3.02 7.34
CA PHE A 123 13.91 1.82 7.23
C PHE A 123 13.20 1.79 5.88
N TRP A 124 12.52 2.89 5.52
CA TRP A 124 11.82 3.02 4.26
C TRP A 124 12.74 2.81 3.06
N LYS A 125 13.89 3.48 3.04
CA LYS A 125 14.87 3.38 1.96
C LYS A 125 15.37 1.94 1.78
N ARG A 126 15.72 1.25 2.87
CA ARG A 126 16.17 -0.16 2.80
C ARG A 126 15.07 -1.08 2.28
N TYR A 127 13.83 -0.86 2.71
CA TYR A 127 12.68 -1.57 2.20
C TYR A 127 12.52 -1.35 0.68
N GLN A 128 12.47 -0.08 0.24
CA GLN A 128 12.28 0.28 -1.16
C GLN A 128 13.37 -0.30 -2.06
N LEU A 129 14.64 -0.18 -1.66
CA LEU A 129 15.78 -0.73 -2.42
C LEU A 129 15.69 -2.26 -2.56
N ALA A 130 15.28 -2.97 -1.52
CA ALA A 130 15.12 -4.43 -1.58
C ALA A 130 13.92 -4.84 -2.44
N TRP A 131 12.81 -4.12 -2.32
CA TRP A 131 11.57 -4.38 -3.04
C TRP A 131 11.73 -4.11 -4.55
N HIS A 132 12.26 -2.94 -4.91
CA HIS A 132 12.48 -2.48 -6.30
C HIS A 132 13.83 -2.88 -6.91
N ARG A 133 14.54 -3.85 -6.34
CA ARG A 133 15.89 -4.23 -6.82
C ARG A 133 15.97 -4.61 -8.31
N ASN A 134 14.85 -4.93 -8.96
CA ASN A 134 14.80 -5.32 -10.36
C ASN A 134 14.92 -4.12 -11.33
N ASP A 135 14.47 -2.93 -10.92
CA ASP A 135 14.50 -1.73 -11.76
C ASP A 135 15.31 -0.58 -11.14
N GLY A 136 15.46 -0.56 -9.80
CA GLY A 136 16.30 0.37 -9.05
C GLY A 136 15.64 1.71 -8.70
N HIS A 137 14.41 1.97 -9.12
CA HIS A 137 13.65 3.18 -8.78
C HIS A 137 12.97 2.96 -7.42
N ILE A 138 13.09 3.92 -6.50
CA ILE A 138 12.51 3.80 -5.15
C ILE A 138 11.12 4.44 -5.03
N THR A 139 10.67 5.11 -6.09
CA THR A 139 9.33 5.71 -6.21
C THR A 139 8.82 5.56 -7.65
N ASN A 140 7.50 5.62 -7.84
CA ASN A 140 6.92 5.57 -9.18
C ASN A 140 7.29 6.82 -9.99
N LYS A 141 7.49 7.98 -9.35
CA LYS A 141 8.01 9.21 -10.01
C LYS A 141 9.31 8.95 -10.75
N GLU A 142 10.27 8.27 -10.12
CA GLU A 142 11.57 7.95 -10.72
C GLU A 142 11.42 7.02 -11.95
N ALA A 143 10.42 6.13 -11.93
CA ALA A 143 10.09 5.24 -13.04
C ALA A 143 9.23 5.90 -14.15
N GLY A 144 9.07 7.22 -14.14
CA GLY A 144 8.22 7.95 -15.09
C GLY A 144 6.73 7.71 -14.84
N HIS A 145 6.35 7.63 -13.57
CA HIS A 145 5.01 7.28 -13.07
C HIS A 145 4.50 5.94 -13.59
N ARG A 146 5.35 4.91 -13.48
CA ARG A 146 4.98 3.52 -13.74
C ARG A 146 5.22 2.69 -12.49
N SER A 147 4.21 1.93 -12.08
CA SER A 147 4.26 1.05 -10.92
C SER A 147 4.50 -0.39 -11.38
N GLN A 148 5.65 -0.66 -12.00
CA GLN A 148 6.00 -1.98 -12.55
C GLN A 148 6.69 -2.86 -11.50
N ILE A 149 5.94 -3.20 -10.46
CA ILE A 149 6.46 -3.81 -9.23
C ILE A 149 6.60 -5.34 -9.28
N LEU A 150 6.08 -5.99 -10.32
CA LEU A 150 6.07 -7.45 -10.43
C LEU A 150 7.26 -7.98 -11.25
N PRO A 151 7.82 -9.14 -10.87
CA PRO A 151 8.85 -9.81 -11.66
C PRO A 151 8.29 -10.44 -12.94
N GLU A 152 9.15 -10.71 -13.92
CA GLU A 152 8.73 -11.23 -15.23
C GLU A 152 7.93 -12.53 -15.08
N ARG A 153 8.45 -13.48 -14.30
CA ARG A 153 7.82 -14.77 -14.02
C ARG A 153 6.35 -14.66 -13.56
N ARG A 154 6.00 -13.64 -12.78
CA ARG A 154 4.63 -13.39 -12.32
C ARG A 154 3.77 -12.80 -13.44
N ILE A 155 4.32 -11.81 -14.15
CA ILE A 155 3.64 -11.16 -15.28
C ILE A 155 3.31 -12.19 -16.37
N GLN A 156 4.21 -13.15 -16.63
CA GLN A 156 3.96 -14.23 -17.59
C GLN A 156 2.76 -15.09 -17.19
N VAL A 157 2.65 -15.48 -15.91
CA VAL A 157 1.49 -16.23 -15.39
C VAL A 157 0.21 -15.43 -15.59
N PHE A 158 0.18 -14.17 -15.16
CA PHE A 158 -0.99 -13.31 -15.34
C PHE A 158 -1.37 -13.13 -16.81
N HIS A 159 -0.40 -12.90 -17.69
CA HIS A 159 -0.65 -12.76 -19.13
C HIS A 159 -1.24 -14.05 -19.73
N ALA A 160 -0.68 -15.21 -19.41
CA ALA A 160 -1.14 -16.48 -19.96
C ALA A 160 -2.51 -16.91 -19.43
N ASP A 161 -2.80 -16.59 -18.16
CA ASP A 161 -3.94 -17.14 -17.43
C ASP A 161 -5.18 -16.25 -17.40
N MET A 162 -5.12 -15.03 -17.94
CA MET A 162 -6.33 -14.23 -18.16
C MET A 162 -7.26 -14.90 -19.18
N TYR A 163 -8.56 -14.91 -18.89
CA TYR A 163 -9.56 -15.27 -19.89
C TYR A 163 -9.84 -14.06 -20.76
N ALA A 164 -9.84 -14.26 -22.07
CA ALA A 164 -10.28 -13.24 -23.01
C ALA A 164 -11.75 -12.90 -22.76
N CYS A 165 -12.11 -11.63 -22.85
CA CYS A 165 -13.49 -11.16 -22.79
C CYS A 165 -13.69 -10.03 -23.80
N LYS A 166 -14.95 -9.79 -24.15
CA LYS A 166 -15.40 -8.75 -25.07
C LYS A 166 -16.53 -7.99 -24.41
N ASP A 167 -16.59 -6.70 -24.70
CA ASP A 167 -17.64 -5.82 -24.20
C ASP A 167 -19.04 -6.44 -24.41
N GLY A 168 -19.82 -6.48 -23.32
CA GLY A 168 -21.17 -7.03 -23.30
C GLY A 168 -21.27 -8.55 -23.21
N ASP A 169 -20.17 -9.31 -23.22
CA ASP A 169 -20.22 -10.74 -22.94
C ASP A 169 -20.43 -11.04 -21.43
N ALA A 170 -20.79 -12.28 -21.10
CA ALA A 170 -21.13 -12.66 -19.72
C ALA A 170 -19.97 -12.45 -18.73
N LEU A 171 -18.74 -12.78 -19.13
CA LEU A 171 -17.57 -12.64 -18.27
C LEU A 171 -17.21 -11.17 -18.08
N HIS A 172 -17.25 -10.38 -19.17
CA HIS A 172 -17.03 -8.95 -19.13
C HIS A 172 -18.04 -8.24 -18.22
N THR A 173 -19.33 -8.52 -18.40
CA THR A 173 -20.41 -7.95 -17.59
C THR A 173 -20.27 -8.30 -16.10
N ALA A 174 -19.96 -9.57 -15.79
CA ALA A 174 -19.76 -10.01 -14.41
C ALA A 174 -18.52 -9.35 -13.78
N ALA A 175 -17.42 -9.25 -14.52
CA ALA A 175 -16.19 -8.61 -14.05
C ALA A 175 -16.37 -7.10 -13.80
N ASP A 176 -17.06 -6.39 -14.70
CA ASP A 176 -17.33 -4.95 -14.54
C ASP A 176 -18.23 -4.68 -13.32
N LYS A 177 -19.32 -5.44 -13.17
CA LYS A 177 -20.21 -5.41 -12.00
C LYS A 177 -19.44 -5.70 -10.70
N PHE A 178 -18.60 -6.73 -10.71
CA PHE A 178 -17.77 -7.09 -9.56
C PHE A 178 -16.81 -5.95 -9.18
N LEU A 179 -16.04 -5.44 -10.14
CA LEU A 179 -15.07 -4.35 -9.93
C LEU A 179 -15.73 -3.09 -9.37
N ALA A 180 -16.89 -2.70 -9.90
CA ALA A 180 -17.66 -1.58 -9.37
C ALA A 180 -18.10 -1.84 -7.93
N THR A 181 -18.63 -3.02 -7.64
CA THR A 181 -19.17 -3.37 -6.31
C THR A 181 -18.08 -3.46 -5.25
N VAL A 182 -16.98 -4.17 -5.54
CA VAL A 182 -15.86 -4.29 -4.58
C VAL A 182 -15.16 -2.95 -4.37
N SER A 183 -15.08 -2.09 -5.39
CA SER A 183 -14.55 -0.72 -5.23
C SER A 183 -15.40 0.12 -4.28
N GLN A 184 -16.73 0.08 -4.42
CA GLN A 184 -17.64 0.78 -3.52
C GLN A 184 -17.55 0.25 -2.09
N TYR A 185 -17.48 -1.07 -1.93
CA TYR A 185 -17.28 -1.69 -0.62
C TYR A 185 -15.96 -1.26 0.02
N ALA A 186 -14.84 -1.41 -0.70
CA ALA A 186 -13.51 -1.06 -0.21
C ALA A 186 -13.38 0.43 0.15
N PHE A 187 -14.06 1.31 -0.59
CA PHE A 187 -14.15 2.73 -0.28
C PHE A 187 -14.83 2.99 1.08
N LEU A 188 -15.94 2.29 1.37
CA LEU A 188 -16.63 2.39 2.65
C LEU A 188 -15.85 1.73 3.80
N VAL A 189 -15.21 0.58 3.54
CA VAL A 189 -14.28 -0.07 4.49
C VAL A 189 -13.22 0.91 4.96
N ALA A 190 -12.68 1.70 4.03
CA ALA A 190 -11.65 2.69 4.27
C ALA A 190 -12.20 4.08 4.64
N CYS A 191 -13.42 4.16 5.19
CA CYS A 191 -14.02 5.40 5.69
C CYS A 191 -14.07 6.53 4.65
N GLU A 192 -14.55 6.18 3.46
CA GLU A 192 -14.59 7.05 2.27
C GLU A 192 -13.21 7.52 1.84
N SER A 193 -12.25 6.61 1.77
CA SER A 193 -10.95 6.86 1.13
C SER A 193 -10.57 5.69 0.24
N ARG A 194 -9.52 5.85 -0.59
CA ARG A 194 -9.09 4.83 -1.54
C ARG A 194 -7.98 3.92 -1.02
N ILE A 195 -7.61 4.00 0.25
CA ILE A 195 -6.43 3.28 0.77
C ILE A 195 -6.60 1.76 0.92
N SER A 196 -7.80 1.23 0.70
CA SER A 196 -8.05 -0.21 0.59
C SER A 196 -8.09 -0.72 -0.85
N MET A 197 -7.63 0.08 -1.80
CA MET A 197 -7.41 -0.33 -3.18
C MET A 197 -6.12 0.30 -3.73
N SER A 198 -5.44 -0.41 -4.62
CA SER A 198 -4.28 0.12 -5.33
C SER A 198 -4.24 -0.46 -6.74
N ASN A 199 -3.58 0.23 -7.65
CA ASN A 199 -3.33 -0.26 -8.99
C ASN A 199 -1.83 -0.23 -9.27
N HIS A 200 -1.36 -1.15 -10.11
CA HIS A 200 0.02 -1.19 -10.54
C HIS A 200 0.14 -1.67 -11.99
N GLY A 201 1.21 -1.25 -12.67
CA GLY A 201 1.38 -1.34 -14.13
C GLY A 201 1.76 0.02 -14.74
N PRO A 202 1.50 0.24 -16.04
CA PRO A 202 1.07 -0.77 -17.01
C PRO A 202 2.16 -1.80 -17.31
N TYR A 203 1.78 -3.03 -17.62
CA TYR A 203 2.69 -4.04 -18.18
C TYR A 203 2.41 -4.28 -19.65
N ASN A 204 3.46 -4.38 -20.46
CA ASN A 204 3.34 -4.55 -21.91
C ASN A 204 2.98 -6.00 -22.29
N LEU A 205 1.78 -6.22 -22.82
CA LEU A 205 1.33 -7.54 -23.28
C LEU A 205 1.61 -7.80 -24.77
N GLY A 206 2.06 -6.79 -25.52
CA GLY A 206 2.21 -6.84 -26.98
C GLY A 206 0.92 -6.46 -27.71
N ASP A 207 1.01 -6.28 -29.03
CA ASP A 207 -0.13 -5.94 -29.90
C ASP A 207 -0.94 -4.73 -29.44
N GLY A 208 -0.28 -3.71 -28.88
CA GLY A 208 -0.94 -2.51 -28.35
C GLY A 208 -1.77 -2.75 -27.08
N ARG A 209 -1.59 -3.87 -26.39
CA ARG A 209 -2.26 -4.21 -25.14
C ARG A 209 -1.39 -3.93 -23.93
N GLU A 210 -2.02 -3.42 -22.88
CA GLU A 210 -1.41 -3.20 -21.57
C GLU A 210 -2.17 -3.98 -20.50
N MET A 211 -1.47 -4.43 -19.46
CA MET A 211 -2.08 -5.00 -18.27
C MET A 211 -2.03 -3.99 -17.13
N LEU A 212 -3.19 -3.71 -16.54
CA LEU A 212 -3.31 -3.07 -15.25
C LEU A 212 -3.74 -4.11 -14.22
N VAL A 213 -3.08 -4.14 -13.08
CA VAL A 213 -3.44 -5.01 -11.96
C VAL A 213 -4.04 -4.15 -10.86
N ARG A 214 -5.18 -4.59 -10.32
CA ARG A 214 -5.95 -3.88 -9.30
C ARG A 214 -6.00 -4.75 -8.04
N ASP A 215 -5.45 -4.25 -6.95
CA ASP A 215 -5.43 -4.92 -5.66
C ASP A 215 -6.45 -4.28 -4.72
N PHE A 216 -7.12 -5.14 -3.95
CA PHE A 216 -8.10 -4.76 -2.93
C PHE A 216 -7.69 -5.38 -1.59
N PHE A 217 -7.74 -4.59 -0.53
CA PHE A 217 -7.22 -4.94 0.80
C PHE A 217 -8.28 -4.78 1.88
N ASP A 218 -8.05 -5.43 3.03
CA ASP A 218 -8.91 -5.34 4.22
C ASP A 218 -10.39 -5.66 3.93
N LEU A 219 -10.65 -6.63 3.07
CA LEU A 219 -12.00 -6.94 2.59
C LEU A 219 -12.83 -7.79 3.56
N ALA A 220 -12.18 -8.55 4.46
CA ALA A 220 -12.84 -9.54 5.29
C ALA A 220 -12.66 -9.22 6.79
N GLU A 221 -13.08 -10.15 7.65
CA GLU A 221 -12.76 -10.10 9.09
C GLU A 221 -11.24 -10.26 9.26
N GLY A 222 -10.54 -9.13 9.36
CA GLY A 222 -9.09 -9.02 9.45
C GLY A 222 -8.70 -8.18 10.66
N ASP A 223 -8.13 -7.00 10.46
CA ASP A 223 -7.69 -6.12 11.55
C ASP A 223 -8.72 -5.07 11.98
N LEU A 224 -9.61 -4.68 11.07
CA LEU A 224 -10.50 -3.54 11.27
C LEU A 224 -11.73 -3.98 12.08
N PRO A 225 -11.95 -3.47 13.31
CA PRO A 225 -13.01 -3.98 14.20
C PRO A 225 -14.42 -3.71 13.66
N TRP A 226 -14.59 -2.74 12.76
CA TRP A 226 -15.89 -2.48 12.13
C TRP A 226 -16.28 -3.51 11.06
N LEU A 227 -15.39 -4.44 10.70
CA LEU A 227 -15.71 -5.54 9.78
C LEU A 227 -16.15 -6.83 10.49
N ASP A 228 -15.93 -6.94 11.80
CA ASP A 228 -16.29 -8.14 12.57
C ASP A 228 -17.81 -8.39 12.54
N GLY A 229 -18.21 -9.56 12.03
CA GLY A 229 -19.60 -9.93 11.77
C GLY A 229 -20.26 -9.22 10.58
N VAL A 230 -19.66 -8.18 10.02
CA VAL A 230 -20.12 -7.52 8.78
C VAL A 230 -19.62 -8.27 7.55
N ALA A 231 -18.36 -8.69 7.58
CA ALA A 231 -17.65 -9.31 6.46
C ALA A 231 -17.45 -10.83 6.63
N SER A 232 -18.31 -11.50 7.41
CA SER A 232 -18.16 -12.93 7.74
C SER A 232 -18.15 -13.85 6.51
N GLU A 233 -18.95 -13.48 5.51
CA GLU A 233 -19.13 -14.20 4.24
C GLU A 233 -18.09 -13.80 3.18
N VAL A 234 -17.28 -12.77 3.43
CA VAL A 234 -16.21 -12.39 2.50
C VAL A 234 -15.12 -13.45 2.56
N PRO A 235 -14.81 -14.14 1.45
CA PRO A 235 -13.98 -15.34 1.46
C PRO A 235 -12.50 -15.05 1.66
N PHE A 236 -12.03 -13.90 1.18
CA PHE A 236 -10.62 -13.51 1.22
C PHE A 236 -10.48 -12.07 1.68
N ASN A 237 -9.50 -11.81 2.54
CA ASN A 237 -9.21 -10.45 3.00
C ASN A 237 -8.54 -9.58 1.91
N ARG A 238 -8.00 -10.21 0.87
CA ARG A 238 -7.32 -9.54 -0.24
C ARG A 238 -7.64 -10.20 -1.57
N LEU A 239 -7.83 -9.39 -2.60
CA LEU A 239 -8.12 -9.84 -3.97
C LEU A 239 -7.27 -9.04 -4.95
N THR A 240 -6.75 -9.72 -5.97
CA THR A 240 -5.98 -9.16 -7.07
C THR A 240 -6.73 -9.44 -8.37
N VAL A 241 -7.03 -8.39 -9.12
CA VAL A 241 -7.70 -8.47 -10.43
C VAL A 241 -6.72 -8.03 -11.50
N THR A 242 -6.40 -8.92 -12.43
CA THR A 242 -5.60 -8.59 -13.61
C THR A 242 -6.52 -8.21 -14.74
N THR A 243 -6.28 -7.08 -15.39
CA THR A 243 -7.06 -6.63 -16.55
C THR A 243 -6.14 -6.39 -17.74
N ALA A 244 -6.35 -7.11 -18.83
CA ALA A 244 -5.75 -6.79 -20.13
C ALA A 244 -6.64 -5.76 -20.81
N VAL A 245 -6.01 -4.70 -21.32
CA VAL A 245 -6.68 -3.53 -21.87
C VAL A 245 -6.08 -3.21 -23.22
N LYS A 246 -6.93 -2.86 -24.19
CA LYS A 246 -6.54 -2.43 -25.54
C LYS A 246 -7.03 -1.01 -25.82
N ASP A 247 -6.41 -0.38 -26.81
CA ASP A 247 -6.80 0.96 -27.31
C ASP A 247 -6.75 2.06 -26.24
N THR A 248 -5.94 1.87 -25.19
CA THR A 248 -5.64 2.85 -24.15
C THR A 248 -4.21 2.68 -23.67
N HIS A 249 -3.60 3.78 -23.20
CA HIS A 249 -2.29 3.79 -22.58
C HIS A 249 -2.37 4.40 -21.18
N PHE A 250 -1.97 3.64 -20.16
CA PHE A 250 -1.87 4.13 -18.78
C PHE A 250 -0.56 4.90 -18.61
N TYR A 251 -0.60 6.21 -18.88
CA TYR A 251 0.58 7.07 -18.85
C TYR A 251 0.98 7.50 -17.43
N LEU A 252 0.10 7.28 -16.44
CA LEU A 252 0.33 7.62 -15.05
C LEU A 252 -0.19 6.46 -14.17
N VAL A 253 0.68 5.90 -13.34
CA VAL A 253 0.35 5.10 -12.16
C VAL A 253 1.25 5.60 -11.02
N ASP A 254 0.68 6.38 -10.11
CA ASP A 254 1.44 7.13 -9.09
C ASP A 254 1.71 6.33 -7.81
N ASP A 255 2.40 6.92 -6.84
CA ASP A 255 2.74 6.28 -5.56
C ASP A 255 1.53 6.08 -4.62
N TRP A 256 0.35 6.60 -4.98
CA TRP A 256 -0.93 6.23 -4.35
C TRP A 256 -1.61 5.05 -5.04
N GLY A 257 -1.01 4.50 -6.09
CA GLY A 257 -1.63 3.47 -6.92
C GLY A 257 -2.83 3.98 -7.70
N SER A 258 -2.98 5.30 -7.87
CA SER A 258 -3.98 5.89 -8.75
C SER A 258 -3.43 5.93 -10.17
N PHE A 259 -4.31 5.79 -11.16
CA PHE A 259 -3.90 5.82 -12.56
C PHE A 259 -4.65 6.88 -13.37
N ASP A 260 -4.04 7.28 -14.48
CA ASP A 260 -4.69 8.04 -15.55
C ASP A 260 -4.26 7.47 -16.91
N SER A 261 -5.11 7.65 -17.92
CA SER A 261 -5.00 6.95 -19.20
C SER A 261 -5.38 7.84 -20.38
N ARG A 262 -4.78 7.57 -21.54
CA ARG A 262 -5.09 8.28 -22.79
C ARG A 262 -5.16 7.30 -23.97
N PRO A 263 -6.30 7.23 -24.70
CA PRO A 263 -7.61 7.78 -24.34
C PRO A 263 -8.10 7.28 -22.97
N GLU A 264 -9.10 7.94 -22.40
CA GLU A 264 -9.68 7.56 -21.10
C GLU A 264 -10.10 6.08 -21.08
N TYR A 265 -9.67 5.35 -20.05
CA TYR A 265 -10.04 3.97 -19.81
C TYR A 265 -11.53 3.82 -19.52
N LYS A 266 -12.18 2.94 -20.29
CA LYS A 266 -13.58 2.54 -20.15
C LYS A 266 -13.69 1.02 -20.07
N GLY A 267 -14.84 0.54 -19.57
CA GLY A 267 -15.13 -0.90 -19.50
C GLY A 267 -14.95 -1.62 -20.84
N GLU A 268 -15.31 -0.97 -21.97
CA GLU A 268 -15.18 -1.50 -23.33
C GLU A 268 -13.72 -1.78 -23.76
N ASN A 269 -12.74 -1.14 -23.12
CA ASN A 269 -11.32 -1.35 -23.41
C ASN A 269 -10.78 -2.66 -22.81
N MET A 270 -11.47 -3.24 -21.82
CA MET A 270 -11.06 -4.49 -21.21
C MET A 270 -11.24 -5.64 -22.20
N CYS A 271 -10.14 -6.31 -22.52
CA CYS A 271 -10.14 -7.49 -23.38
C CYS A 271 -9.80 -8.77 -22.63
N GLY A 272 -9.30 -8.72 -21.40
CA GLY A 272 -9.05 -9.92 -20.61
C GLY A 272 -9.11 -9.68 -19.11
N VAL A 273 -9.45 -10.72 -18.37
CA VAL A 273 -9.58 -10.64 -16.91
C VAL A 273 -9.12 -11.92 -16.22
N GLY A 274 -8.56 -11.76 -15.02
CA GLY A 274 -8.22 -12.84 -14.10
C GLY A 274 -8.39 -12.41 -12.65
N LEU A 275 -8.65 -13.37 -11.76
CA LEU A 275 -8.89 -13.12 -10.34
C LEU A 275 -8.00 -14.03 -9.48
N TYR A 276 -7.34 -13.41 -8.50
CA TYR A 276 -6.38 -14.08 -7.62
C TYR A 276 -6.53 -13.59 -6.17
N THR A 277 -5.91 -14.32 -5.26
CA THR A 277 -5.72 -13.91 -3.86
C THR A 277 -4.33 -14.31 -3.37
N SER A 278 -3.78 -13.56 -2.43
CA SER A 278 -2.60 -13.94 -1.66
C SER A 278 -2.48 -13.08 -0.41
N ASP A 279 -1.71 -13.59 0.55
CA ASP A 279 -1.44 -12.97 1.84
C ASP A 279 -0.10 -13.47 2.42
N GLU A 280 0.15 -13.19 3.69
CA GLU A 280 1.38 -13.53 4.40
C GLU A 280 1.67 -15.04 4.45
N LEU A 281 0.67 -15.89 4.23
CA LEU A 281 0.76 -17.35 4.30
C LEU A 281 0.69 -18.02 2.92
N SER A 282 0.79 -17.22 1.86
CA SER A 282 0.73 -17.68 0.47
C SER A 282 2.12 -17.86 -0.13
N GLU A 283 2.33 -18.96 -0.84
CA GLU A 283 3.56 -19.20 -1.62
C GLU A 283 3.66 -18.24 -2.80
N THR A 284 2.54 -18.07 -3.50
CA THR A 284 2.35 -17.26 -4.71
C THR A 284 0.90 -16.77 -4.76
N HIS A 285 0.56 -15.93 -5.74
CA HIS A 285 -0.86 -15.63 -6.00
C HIS A 285 -1.60 -16.90 -6.38
N THR A 286 -2.73 -17.12 -5.72
CA THR A 286 -3.60 -18.28 -5.90
C THR A 286 -4.79 -17.88 -6.77
N PRO A 287 -5.07 -18.59 -7.87
CA PRO A 287 -6.24 -18.31 -8.71
C PRO A 287 -7.55 -18.53 -7.95
N VAL A 288 -8.54 -17.67 -8.19
CA VAL A 288 -9.87 -17.74 -7.56
C VAL A 288 -10.94 -17.85 -8.65
N GLY A 289 -11.59 -19.02 -8.74
CA GLY A 289 -12.62 -19.27 -9.77
C GLY A 289 -12.06 -19.43 -11.18
N MET A 290 -10.75 -19.66 -11.36
CA MET A 290 -10.11 -19.63 -12.69
C MET A 290 -10.09 -20.97 -13.43
N GLY A 291 -10.77 -22.02 -12.93
CA GLY A 291 -10.74 -23.35 -13.55
C GLY A 291 -11.43 -23.41 -14.92
N SER A 292 -12.42 -22.55 -15.15
CA SER A 292 -12.98 -22.27 -16.47
C SER A 292 -13.44 -20.82 -16.59
N ARG A 293 -13.83 -20.41 -17.81
CA ARG A 293 -14.44 -19.10 -18.06
C ARG A 293 -15.78 -18.96 -17.33
N GLU A 294 -16.57 -20.03 -17.32
CA GLU A 294 -17.88 -20.11 -16.67
C GLU A 294 -17.73 -20.01 -15.15
N GLU A 295 -16.79 -20.75 -14.56
CA GLU A 295 -16.50 -20.68 -13.12
C GLU A 295 -16.08 -19.28 -12.69
N LEU A 296 -15.26 -18.59 -13.49
CA LEU A 296 -14.82 -17.22 -13.19
C LEU A 296 -16.00 -16.25 -13.24
N THR A 297 -16.88 -16.42 -14.22
CA THR A 297 -18.10 -15.61 -14.38
C THR A 297 -19.00 -15.78 -13.15
N GLU A 298 -19.29 -17.02 -12.75
CA GLU A 298 -20.10 -17.33 -11.56
C GLU A 298 -19.44 -16.81 -10.27
N THR A 299 -18.11 -16.87 -10.18
CA THR A 299 -17.36 -16.36 -9.05
C THR A 299 -17.49 -14.85 -8.91
N PHE A 300 -17.37 -14.10 -10.03
CA PHE A 300 -17.56 -12.65 -10.01
C PHE A 300 -18.98 -12.26 -9.58
N ASP A 301 -20.00 -12.92 -10.12
CA ASP A 301 -21.40 -12.65 -9.75
C ASP A 301 -21.66 -12.93 -8.27
N ARG A 302 -21.22 -14.10 -7.79
CA ARG A 302 -21.37 -14.47 -6.38
C ARG A 302 -20.66 -13.49 -5.45
N TYR A 303 -19.45 -13.05 -5.80
CA TYR A 303 -18.71 -12.10 -4.97
C TYR A 303 -19.33 -10.72 -5.01
N ALA A 304 -19.85 -10.27 -6.15
CA ALA A 304 -20.59 -9.01 -6.23
C ALA A 304 -21.78 -9.03 -5.25
N ASP A 305 -22.53 -10.13 -5.17
CA ASP A 305 -23.65 -10.26 -4.23
C ASP A 305 -23.20 -10.24 -2.76
N ILE A 306 -22.11 -10.95 -2.43
CA ILE A 306 -21.50 -10.93 -1.08
C ILE A 306 -21.08 -9.51 -0.69
N PHE A 307 -20.38 -8.80 -1.58
CA PHE A 307 -19.90 -7.44 -1.30
C PHE A 307 -21.05 -6.44 -1.20
N LYS A 308 -22.14 -6.62 -1.95
CA LYS A 308 -23.35 -5.79 -1.83
C LYS A 308 -24.03 -5.95 -0.48
N ASP A 309 -24.15 -7.19 0.00
CA ASP A 309 -24.67 -7.47 1.34
C ASP A 309 -23.75 -6.91 2.45
N ALA A 310 -22.44 -7.17 2.36
CA ALA A 310 -21.44 -6.64 3.29
C ALA A 310 -21.45 -5.10 3.33
N THR A 311 -21.58 -4.45 2.17
CA THR A 311 -21.73 -2.98 2.06
C THR A 311 -22.97 -2.49 2.80
N THR A 312 -24.10 -3.18 2.65
CA THR A 312 -25.35 -2.82 3.33
C THR A 312 -25.22 -2.96 4.85
N LYS A 313 -24.60 -4.04 5.32
CA LYS A 313 -24.34 -4.26 6.75
C LYS A 313 -23.37 -3.22 7.32
N LEU A 314 -22.32 -2.90 6.57
CA LEU A 314 -21.31 -1.91 6.96
C LEU A 314 -21.92 -0.51 7.07
N TRP A 315 -22.73 -0.09 6.09
CA TRP A 315 -23.49 1.16 6.15
C TRP A 315 -24.35 1.27 7.41
N LYS A 316 -25.12 0.22 7.73
CA LYS A 316 -25.96 0.20 8.94
C LYS A 316 -25.13 0.36 10.21
N ARG A 317 -23.94 -0.23 10.26
CA ARG A 317 -23.02 -0.10 11.39
C ARG A 317 -22.46 1.32 11.52
N ILE A 318 -21.90 1.87 10.44
CA ILE A 318 -21.30 3.20 10.42
C ILE A 318 -22.33 4.29 10.69
N ALA A 319 -23.58 4.12 10.21
CA ALA A 319 -24.66 5.06 10.49
C ALA A 319 -24.99 5.18 11.99
N GLY A 320 -24.64 4.18 12.80
CA GLY A 320 -24.77 4.21 14.26
C GLY A 320 -23.58 4.80 14.99
N TYR A 321 -22.51 5.21 14.30
CA TYR A 321 -21.30 5.73 14.93
C TYR A 321 -21.47 7.16 15.42
N SER A 322 -20.93 7.41 16.61
CA SER A 322 -20.65 8.78 17.06
C SER A 322 -19.54 9.40 16.22
N ARG A 323 -19.41 10.74 16.25
CA ARG A 323 -18.30 11.43 15.58
C ARG A 323 -16.92 10.91 16.02
N ASN A 324 -16.75 10.57 17.30
CA ASN A 324 -15.47 10.02 17.79
C ASN A 324 -15.17 8.65 17.19
N GLN A 325 -16.20 7.80 17.01
CA GLN A 325 -16.04 6.51 16.33
C GLN A 325 -15.74 6.68 14.85
N MET A 326 -16.38 7.63 14.16
CA MET A 326 -16.07 7.95 12.76
C MET A 326 -14.63 8.48 12.61
N LEU A 327 -14.21 9.37 13.51
CA LEU A 327 -12.85 9.90 13.58
C LEU A 327 -11.84 8.77 13.80
N ASP A 328 -12.11 7.86 14.74
CA ASP A 328 -11.24 6.72 15.02
C ASP A 328 -11.15 5.75 13.85
N ALA A 329 -12.28 5.36 13.25
CA ALA A 329 -12.29 4.44 12.12
C ALA A 329 -11.47 4.99 10.95
N GLY A 330 -11.69 6.26 10.58
CA GLY A 330 -10.93 6.90 9.50
C GLY A 330 -9.45 7.02 9.81
N ALA A 331 -9.12 7.52 11.01
CA ALA A 331 -7.74 7.78 11.39
C ALA A 331 -6.93 6.49 11.57
N LEU A 332 -7.53 5.41 12.11
CA LEU A 332 -6.87 4.11 12.20
C LEU A 332 -6.67 3.47 10.83
N THR A 333 -7.56 3.69 9.86
CA THR A 333 -7.35 3.16 8.49
C THR A 333 -6.08 3.75 7.87
N TYR A 334 -5.84 5.06 8.04
CA TYR A 334 -4.62 5.73 7.57
C TYR A 334 -3.39 5.37 8.40
N TYR A 335 -3.49 5.46 9.72
CA TYR A 335 -2.37 5.18 10.62
C TYR A 335 -1.88 3.73 10.48
N ALA A 336 -2.78 2.76 10.32
CA ALA A 336 -2.44 1.34 10.22
C ALA A 336 -2.06 0.90 8.79
N ILE A 337 -1.80 1.82 7.86
CA ILE A 337 -1.50 1.50 6.45
C ILE A 337 -0.30 0.55 6.29
N ILE A 338 0.66 0.59 7.22
CA ILE A 338 1.86 -0.26 7.23
C ILE A 338 1.79 -1.45 8.20
N LYS A 339 0.63 -1.73 8.79
CA LYS A 339 0.47 -2.81 9.79
C LYS A 339 0.90 -4.18 9.26
N ASP A 340 0.77 -4.39 7.95
CA ASP A 340 1.14 -5.63 7.27
C ASP A 340 2.64 -5.95 7.44
N LEU A 341 3.51 -4.96 7.68
CA LEU A 341 4.91 -5.20 8.08
C LEU A 341 5.00 -6.09 9.32
N ALA A 342 4.12 -5.85 10.31
CA ALA A 342 4.08 -6.62 11.55
C ALA A 342 3.45 -8.01 11.35
N HIS A 343 2.46 -8.13 10.46
CA HIS A 343 1.89 -9.44 10.08
C HIS A 343 2.93 -10.33 9.40
N VAL A 344 3.67 -9.80 8.42
CA VAL A 344 4.75 -10.54 7.74
C VAL A 344 5.84 -10.96 8.72
N ALA A 345 6.19 -10.08 9.67
CA ALA A 345 7.16 -10.37 10.72
C ALA A 345 6.60 -11.28 11.85
N GLY A 346 5.29 -11.56 11.84
CA GLY A 346 4.58 -12.34 12.87
C GLY A 346 4.60 -11.71 14.26
N CYS A 347 4.64 -10.38 14.36
CA CYS A 347 4.69 -9.65 15.62
C CYS A 347 3.56 -8.63 15.79
N TYR A 348 2.48 -8.80 15.02
CA TYR A 348 1.32 -7.93 15.08
C TYR A 348 0.61 -8.05 16.42
N GLU A 349 0.23 -6.91 17.00
CA GLU A 349 -0.60 -6.82 18.19
C GLU A 349 -1.71 -5.79 17.94
N VAL A 350 -2.96 -6.12 18.27
CA VAL A 350 -4.11 -5.23 18.00
C VAL A 350 -3.91 -3.85 18.61
N ASP A 351 -3.38 -3.78 19.83
CA ASP A 351 -3.20 -2.55 20.59
C ASP A 351 -2.15 -1.58 20.00
N ASP A 352 -1.23 -2.10 19.19
CA ASP A 352 -0.24 -1.29 18.49
C ASP A 352 -0.87 -0.49 17.35
N TRP A 353 -1.87 -1.09 16.70
CA TRP A 353 -2.40 -0.63 15.42
C TRP A 353 -3.82 -0.08 15.48
N MET A 354 -4.64 -0.51 16.45
CA MET A 354 -6.06 -0.15 16.59
C MET A 354 -6.33 0.79 17.77
N LYS A 355 -5.30 1.53 18.22
CA LYS A 355 -5.38 2.53 19.30
C LYS A 355 -4.55 3.77 18.99
N PHE A 356 -4.98 4.91 19.52
CA PHE A 356 -4.25 6.18 19.44
C PHE A 356 -3.34 6.39 20.64
N ASP A 357 -2.09 6.78 20.39
CA ASP A 357 -1.17 7.22 21.44
C ASP A 357 -1.76 8.37 22.25
N GLU A 358 -1.62 8.32 23.57
CA GLU A 358 -2.10 9.38 24.48
C GLU A 358 -1.60 10.79 24.11
N ARG A 359 -0.46 10.91 23.39
CA ARG A 359 0.08 12.18 22.92
C ARG A 359 -0.67 12.71 21.71
N ALA A 360 -1.01 11.85 20.75
CA ALA A 360 -1.84 12.22 19.61
C ALA A 360 -3.27 12.55 20.05
N GLU A 361 -3.80 11.78 21.01
CA GLU A 361 -5.16 11.94 21.52
C GLU A 361 -5.44 13.35 22.09
N ARG A 362 -4.42 14.01 22.66
CA ARG A 362 -4.53 15.38 23.19
C ARG A 362 -4.99 16.40 22.15
N PHE A 363 -4.76 16.13 20.87
CA PHE A 363 -5.13 17.02 19.78
C PHE A 363 -6.57 16.81 19.29
N ARG A 364 -7.25 15.72 19.68
CA ARG A 364 -8.60 15.38 19.20
C ARG A 364 -9.58 16.55 19.31
N GLY A 365 -9.55 17.27 20.44
CA GLY A 365 -10.46 18.39 20.69
C GLY A 365 -10.30 19.57 19.71
N LEU A 366 -9.13 19.69 19.05
CA LEU A 366 -8.88 20.71 18.02
C LEU A 366 -9.37 20.29 16.64
N LEU A 367 -9.47 18.98 16.38
CA LEU A 367 -9.75 18.41 15.06
C LEU A 367 -11.25 18.35 14.75
N ASN A 368 -11.88 19.53 14.79
CA ASN A 368 -13.19 19.75 14.19
C ASN A 368 -13.07 19.86 12.65
N ASP A 369 -14.21 19.92 11.95
CA ASP A 369 -14.24 19.86 10.48
C ASP A 369 -13.65 21.14 9.83
N GLU A 370 -13.93 22.31 10.40
CA GLU A 370 -13.42 23.61 9.91
C GLU A 370 -11.90 23.69 10.03
N TYR A 371 -11.38 23.49 11.25
CA TYR A 371 -9.94 23.49 11.50
C TYR A 371 -9.23 22.38 10.71
N GLY A 372 -9.84 21.19 10.64
CA GLY A 372 -9.28 20.06 9.91
C GLY A 372 -9.11 20.34 8.42
N ASN A 373 -10.12 20.92 7.77
CA ASN A 373 -10.08 21.25 6.35
C ASN A 373 -9.02 22.31 6.03
N GLU A 374 -9.00 23.40 6.79
CA GLU A 374 -8.03 24.50 6.60
C GLU A 374 -6.60 24.02 6.83
N LEU A 375 -6.36 23.30 7.93
CA LEU A 375 -5.03 22.83 8.26
C LEU A 375 -4.54 21.79 7.25
N LEU A 376 -5.35 20.80 6.89
CA LEU A 376 -4.92 19.76 5.94
C LEU A 376 -4.56 20.39 4.59
N GLY A 377 -5.41 21.28 4.07
CA GLY A 377 -5.13 22.01 2.83
C GLY A 377 -3.81 22.77 2.88
N ALA A 378 -3.57 23.54 3.95
CA ALA A 378 -2.34 24.30 4.14
C ALA A 378 -1.09 23.43 4.38
N LEU A 379 -1.27 22.22 4.91
CA LEU A 379 -0.21 21.25 5.22
C LEU A 379 0.28 20.52 3.96
N VAL A 380 -0.62 20.09 3.08
CA VAL A 380 -0.25 19.28 1.90
C VAL A 380 -0.02 20.11 0.64
N VAL A 381 -0.70 21.26 0.54
CA VAL A 381 -0.40 22.30 -0.45
C VAL A 381 0.17 23.46 0.35
N PRO A 382 1.48 23.78 0.24
CA PRO A 382 2.14 24.74 1.11
C PRO A 382 1.61 26.16 0.82
N LEU A 383 0.48 26.52 1.43
CA LEU A 383 -0.21 27.78 1.20
C LEU A 383 0.32 28.86 2.16
N THR A 384 0.21 28.62 3.47
CA THR A 384 0.37 29.66 4.49
C THR A 384 1.24 29.25 5.69
N LEU A 385 1.61 27.98 5.81
CA LEU A 385 2.35 27.50 6.98
C LEU A 385 3.79 28.06 7.04
N PRO A 386 4.28 28.52 8.21
CA PRO A 386 5.63 29.07 8.37
C PRO A 386 6.74 28.07 8.03
N SER A 387 6.59 26.79 8.38
CA SER A 387 7.65 25.77 8.14
C SER A 387 7.93 25.54 6.66
N HIS A 388 6.96 25.88 5.81
CA HIS A 388 7.00 25.73 4.37
C HIS A 388 7.70 26.88 3.65
N GLN A 389 7.93 28.03 4.29
CA GLN A 389 8.53 29.17 3.62
C GLN A 389 10.04 28.95 3.41
N CYS A 390 10.50 29.21 2.18
CA CYS A 390 11.91 29.23 1.83
C CYS A 390 12.36 30.67 1.56
N ASN A 391 13.67 30.86 1.35
CA ASN A 391 14.19 32.13 0.85
C ASN A 391 13.65 32.42 -0.56
N GLU A 392 13.56 33.71 -0.91
CA GLU A 392 12.97 34.18 -2.19
C GLU A 392 13.76 33.75 -3.44
N TYR A 393 14.98 33.23 -3.30
CA TYR A 393 15.81 32.77 -4.40
C TYR A 393 15.62 31.27 -4.73
N THR A 394 14.78 30.56 -3.98
CA THR A 394 14.46 29.15 -4.22
C THR A 394 13.14 29.00 -4.95
N MET A 395 13.02 28.00 -5.83
CA MET A 395 11.78 27.65 -6.52
C MET A 395 11.49 26.16 -6.37
N MET A 396 10.27 25.83 -5.97
CA MET A 396 9.79 24.45 -5.86
C MET A 396 9.48 23.85 -7.24
N GLN A 397 9.81 22.57 -7.44
CA GLN A 397 9.73 21.84 -8.73
C GLN A 397 8.40 21.98 -9.50
N HIS A 398 7.26 22.08 -8.81
CA HIS A 398 5.93 22.05 -9.46
C HIS A 398 5.13 23.36 -9.35
N SER A 399 5.51 24.27 -8.45
CA SER A 399 4.78 25.52 -8.22
C SER A 399 5.59 26.77 -8.57
N ASN A 400 6.91 26.64 -8.74
CA ASN A 400 7.86 27.75 -8.83
C ASN A 400 7.80 28.74 -7.65
N ALA A 401 7.07 28.42 -6.58
CA ALA A 401 7.00 29.26 -5.39
C ALA A 401 8.23 29.03 -4.49
N PRO A 402 8.65 30.03 -3.69
CA PRO A 402 9.72 29.89 -2.71
C PRO A 402 9.24 29.12 -1.47
N LYS A 403 8.85 27.87 -1.69
CA LYS A 403 8.21 27.01 -0.68
C LYS A 403 8.74 25.58 -0.71
N ARG A 404 8.43 24.83 0.34
CA ARG A 404 8.66 23.38 0.48
C ARG A 404 7.54 22.75 1.31
N VAL A 405 7.34 21.45 1.23
CA VAL A 405 6.33 20.73 2.03
C VAL A 405 6.89 20.24 3.37
N HIS A 406 8.14 19.79 3.41
CA HIS A 406 8.74 19.26 4.64
C HIS A 406 9.97 20.05 5.06
N SER A 407 10.11 20.24 6.37
CA SER A 407 11.25 20.91 6.98
C SER A 407 12.42 19.94 7.16
N PRO A 408 13.59 20.19 6.55
CA PRO A 408 14.77 19.38 6.75
C PRO A 408 15.29 19.52 8.19
N ILE A 409 16.12 18.58 8.61
CA ILE A 409 16.85 18.64 9.87
C ILE A 409 18.07 19.56 9.68
N SER A 410 18.29 20.48 10.60
CA SER A 410 19.44 21.40 10.54
C SER A 410 20.77 20.67 10.69
N TYR A 411 21.78 21.04 9.89
CA TYR A 411 23.14 20.50 9.97
C TYR A 411 23.89 20.95 11.23
N SER A 412 23.42 22.00 11.90
CA SER A 412 24.02 22.51 13.13
C SER A 412 24.05 21.51 14.28
N ILE A 413 23.19 20.48 14.27
CA ILE A 413 23.23 19.40 15.26
C ILE A 413 24.56 18.63 15.22
N LEU A 414 25.24 18.60 14.06
CA LEU A 414 26.57 17.97 13.91
C LEU A 414 27.66 18.79 14.61
N ALA A 415 27.43 20.09 14.78
CA ALA A 415 28.29 21.00 15.54
C ALA A 415 27.90 21.08 17.03
N GLY A 416 26.93 20.26 17.48
CA GLY A 416 26.52 20.20 18.88
C GLY A 416 25.36 21.11 19.27
N GLU A 417 24.59 21.64 18.31
CA GLU A 417 23.30 22.27 18.65
C GLU A 417 22.38 21.26 19.36
N ASP A 418 21.68 21.73 20.40
CA ASP A 418 20.75 20.92 21.17
C ASP A 418 19.55 20.46 20.33
N TYR A 419 19.17 19.20 20.53
CA TYR A 419 17.97 18.60 19.95
C TYR A 419 17.48 17.43 20.81
N VAL A 420 16.18 17.17 20.79
CA VAL A 420 15.62 15.94 21.36
C VAL A 420 15.85 14.80 20.36
N PRO A 421 16.51 13.68 20.72
CA PRO A 421 16.86 12.66 19.73
C PRO A 421 15.69 11.80 19.25
N SER A 422 14.69 11.59 20.11
CA SER A 422 13.61 10.64 19.87
C SER A 422 12.28 11.13 20.44
N VAL A 423 11.17 10.64 19.90
CA VAL A 423 9.83 10.80 20.51
C VAL A 423 9.62 9.90 21.74
N GLY A 424 10.55 8.99 22.06
CA GLY A 424 10.56 8.13 23.24
C GLY A 424 10.72 6.65 22.90
N ASP A 425 11.22 5.88 23.86
CA ASP A 425 11.73 4.51 23.63
C ASP A 425 10.67 3.39 23.69
N GLY A 426 9.40 3.73 23.94
CA GLY A 426 8.33 2.75 24.20
C GLY A 426 7.01 3.12 23.54
N ILE A 427 6.20 2.10 23.25
CA ILE A 427 4.82 2.29 22.81
C ILE A 427 4.03 2.75 24.03
N ARG A 428 3.42 3.94 23.95
CA ARG A 428 2.59 4.46 25.04
C ARG A 428 1.20 3.82 25.03
N PRO A 429 0.49 3.80 26.18
CA PRO A 429 -0.91 3.39 26.23
C PRO A 429 -1.73 4.13 25.16
N GLY A 430 -2.75 3.45 24.65
CA GLY A 430 -3.63 4.05 23.67
C GLY A 430 -5.10 3.88 23.96
N VAL A 431 -5.90 4.73 23.32
CA VAL A 431 -7.35 4.77 23.46
C VAL A 431 -8.03 4.58 22.10
N THR A 432 -9.26 4.09 22.13
CA THR A 432 -10.17 4.04 20.97
C THR A 432 -11.60 4.02 21.49
N TYR A 433 -12.50 4.66 20.76
CA TYR A 433 -13.95 4.69 20.98
C TYR A 433 -14.67 3.61 20.17
N LEU A 434 -13.92 2.84 19.35
CA LEU A 434 -14.44 1.70 18.61
C LEU A 434 -14.63 0.47 19.52
N PRO A 435 -15.54 -0.44 19.15
CA PRO A 435 -15.66 -1.73 19.83
C PRO A 435 -14.34 -2.50 19.82
N PRO A 436 -14.10 -3.37 20.83
CA PRO A 436 -12.98 -4.29 20.81
C PRO A 436 -12.98 -5.17 19.56
N LYS A 437 -11.78 -5.43 19.04
CA LYS A 437 -11.58 -6.34 17.91
C LYS A 437 -11.86 -7.79 18.32
N ALA A 438 -12.65 -8.51 17.52
CA ALA A 438 -12.81 -9.95 17.66
C ALA A 438 -11.52 -10.68 17.23
N ASP A 439 -11.12 -11.72 17.97
CA ASP A 439 -9.91 -12.51 17.68
C ASP A 439 -10.15 -13.50 16.53
N ARG A 440 -10.27 -12.94 15.31
CA ARG A 440 -10.63 -13.67 14.12
C ARG A 440 -10.01 -13.01 12.89
N TYR A 441 -9.18 -13.76 12.18
CA TYR A 441 -8.41 -13.29 11.03
C TYR A 441 -8.62 -14.22 9.85
N ARG A 442 -9.23 -13.71 8.78
CA ARG A 442 -9.43 -14.41 7.51
C ARG A 442 -8.16 -14.36 6.68
N THR A 443 -7.61 -15.53 6.39
CA THR A 443 -6.43 -15.73 5.54
C THR A 443 -6.75 -16.68 4.39
N THR A 444 -5.81 -16.83 3.45
CA THR A 444 -5.85 -17.85 2.39
C THR A 444 -5.85 -19.28 2.94
N GLN A 445 -5.38 -19.49 4.18
CA GLN A 445 -5.38 -20.79 4.86
C GLN A 445 -6.58 -20.97 5.80
N GLY A 446 -7.62 -20.13 5.68
CA GLY A 446 -8.82 -20.16 6.52
C GLY A 446 -8.80 -19.12 7.63
N VAL A 447 -9.67 -19.33 8.63
CA VAL A 447 -9.83 -18.41 9.76
C VAL A 447 -9.04 -18.93 10.95
N MET A 448 -8.31 -18.03 11.61
CA MET A 448 -7.50 -18.35 12.77
C MET A 448 -7.51 -17.22 13.81
N THR A 449 -7.00 -17.53 15.00
CA THR A 449 -6.71 -16.55 16.06
C THR A 449 -5.46 -15.74 15.71
N LEU A 450 -5.27 -14.58 16.33
CA LEU A 450 -4.06 -13.77 16.13
C LEU A 450 -2.80 -14.54 16.54
N ALA A 451 -2.85 -15.26 17.67
CA ALA A 451 -1.71 -16.02 18.17
C ALA A 451 -1.28 -17.09 17.16
N GLU A 452 -2.25 -17.81 16.58
CA GLU A 452 -2.00 -18.78 15.52
C GLU A 452 -1.46 -18.10 14.25
N PHE A 453 -2.05 -16.97 13.84
CA PHE A 453 -1.63 -16.24 12.65
C PHE A 453 -0.17 -15.79 12.74
N ASN A 454 0.19 -15.10 13.84
CA ASN A 454 1.56 -14.68 14.11
C ASN A 454 2.54 -15.86 14.11
N GLN A 455 2.17 -16.98 14.74
CA GLN A 455 3.02 -18.15 14.81
C GLN A 455 3.24 -18.79 13.42
N ARG A 456 2.20 -18.84 12.58
CA ARG A 456 2.31 -19.34 11.20
C ARG A 456 3.18 -18.40 10.35
N CYS A 457 3.01 -17.08 10.44
CA CYS A 457 3.84 -16.11 9.70
C CYS A 457 5.33 -16.22 10.05
N LYS A 458 5.66 -16.43 11.33
CA LYS A 458 7.06 -16.68 11.77
C LYS A 458 7.65 -17.95 11.15
N ASN A 459 6.84 -19.00 11.05
CA ASN A 459 7.26 -20.31 10.57
C ASN A 459 7.23 -20.45 9.05
N PHE A 460 6.58 -19.51 8.36
CA PHE A 460 6.44 -19.54 6.91
C PHE A 460 7.50 -18.66 6.24
N THR A 461 8.09 -19.18 5.17
CA THR A 461 8.94 -18.44 4.23
C THR A 461 8.62 -18.98 2.83
N PRO A 462 8.17 -18.15 1.88
CA PRO A 462 7.98 -18.59 0.50
C PRO A 462 9.26 -19.18 -0.06
N GLN A 463 9.18 -20.22 -0.88
CA GLN A 463 10.34 -20.88 -1.49
C GLN A 463 11.21 -19.86 -2.25
N LEU A 464 10.59 -18.94 -2.99
CA LEU A 464 11.28 -17.86 -3.71
C LEU A 464 12.09 -16.91 -2.81
N CYS A 465 11.83 -16.91 -1.49
CA CYS A 465 12.52 -16.10 -0.49
C CYS A 465 13.58 -16.88 0.29
N THR A 466 13.77 -18.17 0.02
CA THR A 466 14.84 -18.98 0.63
C THR A 466 16.21 -18.59 0.06
N GLU A 467 17.29 -18.89 0.79
CA GLU A 467 18.67 -18.56 0.40
C GLU A 467 19.00 -18.99 -1.05
N LYS A 468 18.42 -20.10 -1.50
CA LYS A 468 18.58 -20.63 -2.86
C LYS A 468 18.16 -19.67 -3.96
N PHE A 469 17.07 -18.91 -3.76
CA PHE A 469 16.48 -18.04 -4.80
C PHE A 469 16.51 -16.56 -4.44
N ARG A 470 16.66 -16.24 -3.15
CA ARG A 470 16.51 -14.89 -2.62
C ARG A 470 17.39 -13.87 -3.34
N HIS A 471 18.59 -14.23 -3.76
CA HIS A 471 19.53 -13.32 -4.41
C HIS A 471 19.51 -13.39 -5.96
N LEU A 472 18.56 -14.11 -6.54
CA LEU A 472 18.39 -14.18 -7.99
C LEU A 472 17.43 -13.05 -8.42
N ASP A 473 17.98 -12.05 -9.10
CA ASP A 473 17.21 -10.96 -9.71
C ASP A 473 17.00 -11.20 -11.22
N GLU A 474 16.23 -10.32 -11.85
CA GLU A 474 15.95 -10.41 -13.30
C GLU A 474 17.22 -10.27 -14.15
N THR A 475 18.25 -9.56 -13.65
CA THR A 475 19.55 -9.46 -14.32
C THR A 475 20.25 -10.81 -14.34
N TRP A 476 20.27 -11.53 -13.22
CA TRP A 476 20.82 -12.87 -13.14
C TRP A 476 20.06 -13.84 -14.07
N VAL A 477 18.72 -13.82 -14.01
CA VAL A 477 17.86 -14.68 -14.84
C VAL A 477 18.15 -14.47 -16.32
N LYS A 478 18.27 -13.23 -16.79
CA LYS A 478 18.58 -12.91 -18.20
C LYS A 478 19.78 -13.67 -18.75
N PHE A 479 20.82 -13.89 -17.94
CA PHE A 479 22.03 -14.61 -18.35
C PHE A 479 22.02 -16.10 -17.99
N HIS A 480 21.07 -16.55 -17.17
CA HIS A 480 21.02 -17.91 -16.63
C HIS A 480 19.69 -18.64 -16.87
N TYR A 481 18.81 -18.11 -17.73
CA TYR A 481 17.47 -18.66 -17.97
C TYR A 481 17.45 -20.13 -18.46
N LYS A 482 18.57 -20.61 -19.02
CA LYS A 482 18.75 -22.02 -19.44
C LYS A 482 19.22 -22.96 -18.33
N THR A 483 19.52 -22.43 -17.14
CA THR A 483 20.01 -23.25 -16.03
C THR A 483 18.85 -23.95 -15.31
N PRO A 484 19.09 -25.13 -14.71
CA PRO A 484 18.08 -25.80 -13.88
C PRO A 484 17.58 -24.93 -12.73
N LEU A 485 18.43 -24.04 -12.19
CA LEU A 485 18.08 -23.16 -11.08
C LEU A 485 17.06 -22.08 -11.49
N ALA A 486 17.26 -21.45 -12.66
CA ALA A 486 16.28 -20.50 -13.20
C ALA A 486 14.95 -21.20 -13.55
N ASP A 487 15.04 -22.39 -14.14
CA ASP A 487 13.88 -23.22 -14.49
C ASP A 487 13.03 -23.58 -13.25
N GLU A 488 13.68 -24.01 -12.17
CA GLU A 488 13.02 -24.29 -10.89
C GLU A 488 12.35 -23.05 -10.30
N MET A 489 13.03 -21.90 -10.33
CA MET A 489 12.48 -20.64 -9.83
C MET A 489 11.19 -20.23 -10.57
N TYR A 490 11.16 -20.36 -11.90
CA TYR A 490 9.95 -20.07 -12.69
C TYR A 490 8.85 -21.10 -12.45
N LYS A 491 9.19 -22.37 -12.26
CA LYS A 491 8.21 -23.43 -11.99
C LYS A 491 7.47 -23.24 -10.66
N ILE A 492 8.09 -22.64 -9.65
CA ILE A 492 7.41 -22.27 -8.39
C ILE A 492 6.27 -21.29 -8.68
N GLU A 493 6.52 -20.25 -9.49
CA GLU A 493 5.48 -19.28 -9.86
C GLU A 493 4.38 -19.87 -10.76
N GLN A 494 4.78 -20.76 -11.66
CA GLN A 494 3.89 -21.37 -12.63
C GLN A 494 3.05 -22.51 -12.04
N GLN A 495 3.26 -22.92 -10.79
CA GLN A 495 2.70 -24.14 -10.22
C GLN A 495 1.16 -24.21 -10.27
N THR A 496 0.48 -23.08 -10.09
CA THR A 496 -0.98 -22.95 -10.14
C THR A 496 -1.48 -22.45 -11.49
N SER A 497 -0.57 -22.22 -12.45
CA SER A 497 -0.93 -21.63 -13.73
C SER A 497 -1.64 -22.61 -14.64
N ARG A 498 -2.76 -22.18 -15.26
CA ARG A 498 -3.50 -23.06 -16.18
C ARG A 498 -2.76 -23.30 -17.49
N LYS A 499 -1.95 -22.33 -17.95
CA LYS A 499 -1.24 -22.42 -19.24
C LYS A 499 0.25 -22.68 -19.08
N LEU A 500 0.86 -22.26 -17.96
CA LEU A 500 2.32 -22.26 -17.81
C LEU A 500 2.87 -23.32 -16.85
N ALA A 501 2.03 -24.11 -16.18
CA ALA A 501 2.50 -25.14 -15.25
C ALA A 501 3.61 -26.01 -15.88
N GLY A 502 4.79 -25.97 -15.26
CA GLY A 502 5.96 -26.76 -15.67
C GLY A 502 6.75 -26.23 -16.87
N LYS A 503 6.46 -25.05 -17.41
CA LYS A 503 7.11 -24.53 -18.63
C LYS A 503 8.51 -23.94 -18.39
N GLY A 504 8.81 -23.45 -17.19
CA GLY A 504 10.13 -22.95 -16.82
C GLY A 504 10.46 -21.54 -17.31
N ALA A 505 11.74 -21.18 -17.26
CA ALA A 505 12.28 -19.84 -17.51
C ALA A 505 12.60 -19.54 -19.00
N GLY A 506 12.33 -20.47 -19.90
CA GLY A 506 12.69 -20.37 -21.32
C GLY A 506 11.70 -19.60 -22.21
N LEU A 507 10.58 -19.14 -21.65
CA LEU A 507 9.50 -18.54 -22.43
C LEU A 507 9.78 -17.08 -22.75
N SER A 508 9.67 -16.73 -24.03
CA SER A 508 9.54 -15.33 -24.47
C SER A 508 8.10 -14.85 -24.34
N ARG A 509 7.89 -13.53 -24.42
CA ARG A 509 6.54 -12.95 -24.49
C ARG A 509 5.72 -13.53 -25.66
N ALA A 510 6.36 -13.83 -26.79
CA ALA A 510 5.68 -14.41 -27.95
C ALA A 510 5.20 -15.84 -27.65
N ASP A 511 6.01 -16.63 -26.93
CA ASP A 511 5.62 -17.97 -26.49
C ASP A 511 4.43 -17.91 -25.51
N VAL A 512 4.47 -16.96 -24.57
CA VAL A 512 3.35 -16.72 -23.64
C VAL A 512 2.09 -16.30 -24.38
N ALA A 513 2.20 -15.36 -25.34
CA ALA A 513 1.07 -14.91 -26.15
C ALA A 513 0.47 -16.03 -27.01
N ALA A 514 1.29 -16.98 -27.48
CA ALA A 514 0.82 -18.14 -28.23
C ALA A 514 0.03 -19.14 -27.36
N LEU A 515 0.27 -19.16 -26.04
CA LEU A 515 -0.42 -20.00 -25.07
C LEU A 515 -1.67 -19.32 -24.45
N ALA A 516 -1.67 -17.99 -24.41
CA ALA A 516 -2.77 -17.17 -23.90
C ALA A 516 -4.06 -17.36 -24.72
N ASP A 517 -5.19 -17.06 -24.11
CA ASP A 517 -6.46 -17.06 -24.82
C ASP A 517 -6.49 -15.92 -25.85
N LYS A 518 -7.04 -16.19 -27.04
CA LYS A 518 -7.08 -15.20 -28.13
C LYS A 518 -8.21 -14.20 -27.89
N PHE A 519 -7.86 -12.92 -27.99
CA PHE A 519 -8.74 -11.76 -27.81
C PHE A 519 -9.62 -11.49 -29.04
#